data_AF-A0A8C3BWF1-F1
#
_entry.id   AF-A0A8C3BWF1-F1
#
_cell.length_a   1.000
_cell.length_b   1.000
_cell.length_c   1.000
_cell.angle_alpha   90.00
_cell.angle_beta   90.00
_cell.angle_gamma   90.00
#
_symmetry.space_group_name_H-M   'P 1'
#
loop_
_entity.id
_entity.type
_entity.pdbx_description
1 polymer ?
#
loop_
_entity_poly.entity_id
_entity_poly.type
_entity_poly.pdbx_seq_one_letter_code
_entity_poly.pdbx_strand_id
1 'polypeptide(L)'
;METVLQQIDEHMNTGEVVAFASQIRSLILDNIINKRLYEKFLRTKYFPLVKQQLMNTHRMKELVDYFVNKNCIDDATALIQEYQEKCGNLTLVDKSSDILKVCTNGPEETGKLEQSSIRC
;
A
#
# COMPACT_ATOMS: atom_id res chain seq x y z
N MET A 1 13.27 -6.04 9.38
CA MET A 1 12.37 -4.87 9.21
C MET A 1 11.16 -5.00 10.11
N GLU A 2 10.42 -6.11 10.06
CA GLU A 2 9.30 -6.37 10.97
C GLU A 2 9.69 -6.29 12.46
N THR A 3 10.77 -6.97 12.89
CA THR A 3 11.27 -6.89 14.26
C THR A 3 11.63 -5.47 14.70
N VAL A 4 12.07 -4.62 13.76
CA VAL A 4 12.40 -3.22 14.08
C VAL A 4 11.12 -2.40 14.26
N LEU A 5 10.09 -2.62 13.43
CA LEU A 5 8.76 -2.03 13.64
C LEU A 5 8.17 -2.45 14.99
N GLN A 6 8.37 -3.71 15.37
CA GLN A 6 7.96 -4.21 16.69
C GLN A 6 8.66 -3.50 17.83
N GLN A 7 9.98 -3.36 17.76
CA GLN A 7 10.76 -2.65 18.78
C GLN A 7 10.34 -1.19 18.92
N ILE A 8 10.03 -0.52 17.80
CA ILE A 8 9.52 0.86 17.82
C ILE A 8 8.18 0.93 18.55
N ASP A 9 7.23 0.07 18.19
CA ASP A 9 5.89 0.05 18.79
C ASP A 9 5.87 -0.42 20.24
N GLU A 10 6.84 -1.21 20.69
CA GLU A 10 6.91 -1.69 22.07
C GLU A 10 7.66 -0.73 23.00
N HIS A 11 8.67 -0.02 22.48
CA HIS A 11 9.64 0.68 23.34
C HIS A 11 9.82 2.17 23.04
N MET A 12 9.31 2.71 21.93
CA MET A 12 9.57 4.09 21.51
C MET A 12 8.31 4.96 21.44
N ASN A 13 7.45 4.86 22.45
CA ASN A 13 6.12 5.51 22.47
C ASN A 13 6.02 6.75 23.38
N THR A 14 7.08 7.16 24.07
CA THR A 14 7.01 8.22 25.09
C THR A 14 8.14 9.24 24.97
N GLY A 15 7.84 10.49 25.36
CA GLY A 15 8.83 11.56 25.46
C GLY A 15 9.45 11.98 24.12
N GLU A 16 10.70 12.43 24.18
CA GLU A 16 11.42 13.02 23.05
C GLU A 16 11.76 12.00 21.95
N VAL A 17 11.73 10.70 22.25
CA VAL A 17 12.04 9.64 21.27
C VAL A 17 10.91 9.36 20.29
N VAL A 18 9.70 9.87 20.51
CA VAL A 18 8.54 9.67 19.62
C VAL A 18 8.78 10.26 18.23
N ALA A 19 9.44 11.43 18.14
CA ALA A 19 9.75 12.04 16.86
C ALA A 19 10.75 11.21 16.06
N PHE A 20 11.74 10.59 16.73
CA PHE A 20 12.68 9.68 16.12
C PHE A 20 12.02 8.36 15.72
N ALA A 21 11.16 7.81 16.59
CA ALA A 21 10.37 6.61 16.33
C ALA A 21 9.54 6.75 15.03
N SER A 22 8.90 7.91 14.84
CA SER A 22 8.14 8.23 13.64
C SER A 22 9.02 8.22 12.37
N GLN A 23 10.18 8.88 12.42
CA GLN A 23 11.11 8.93 11.29
C GLN A 23 11.65 7.54 10.92
N ILE A 24 12.05 6.75 11.92
CA ILE A 24 12.55 5.39 11.70
C ILE A 24 11.43 4.52 11.11
N ARG A 25 10.18 4.66 11.62
CA ARG A 25 9.02 3.94 11.08
C ARG A 25 8.79 4.27 9.60
N SER A 26 8.78 5.56 9.22
CA SER A 26 8.64 5.96 7.81
C SER A 26 9.73 5.36 6.95
N LEU A 27 11.00 5.46 7.38
CA LEU A 27 12.14 4.93 6.64
C LEU A 27 12.03 3.41 6.42
N ILE A 28 11.58 2.66 7.43
CA ILE A 28 11.38 1.21 7.29
C ILE A 28 10.26 0.91 6.30
N LEU A 29 9.13 1.61 6.41
CA LEU A 29 7.97 1.43 5.51
C LEU A 29 8.34 1.77 4.06
N ASP A 30 9.07 2.86 3.84
CA ASP A 30 9.57 3.23 2.51
C ASP A 30 10.50 2.16 1.94
N ASN A 31 11.37 1.58 2.76
CA ASN A 31 12.27 0.51 2.33
C ASN A 31 11.51 -0.78 1.96
N ILE A 32 10.45 -1.11 2.72
CA ILE A 32 9.56 -2.25 2.41
C ILE A 32 8.92 -2.06 1.04
N ILE A 33 8.38 -0.86 0.78
CA ILE A 33 7.75 -0.48 -0.48
C ILE A 33 8.77 -0.52 -1.62
N ASN A 34 9.91 0.15 -1.46
CA ASN A 34 10.95 0.24 -2.49
C ASN A 34 11.54 -1.12 -2.87
N LYS A 35 11.66 -2.03 -1.91
CA LYS A 35 12.13 -3.41 -2.14
C LYS A 35 11.00 -4.39 -2.49
N ARG A 36 9.76 -3.90 -2.64
CA ARG A 36 8.55 -4.70 -2.95
C ARG A 36 8.38 -5.91 -2.04
N LEU A 37 8.67 -5.76 -0.75
CA LEU A 37 8.62 -6.84 0.24
C LEU A 37 7.19 -7.15 0.71
N TYR A 38 6.18 -6.88 -0.11
CA TYR A 38 4.76 -6.96 0.25
C TYR A 38 4.36 -8.34 0.78
N GLU A 39 4.80 -9.41 0.12
CA GLU A 39 4.48 -10.80 0.50
C GLU A 39 4.79 -11.10 1.97
N LYS A 40 5.90 -10.57 2.48
CA LYS A 40 6.31 -10.75 3.88
C LYS A 40 5.39 -10.01 4.86
N PHE A 41 4.80 -8.90 4.44
CA PHE A 41 4.02 -8.03 5.31
C PHE A 41 2.52 -8.28 5.24
N LEU A 42 1.99 -8.88 4.17
CA LEU A 42 0.55 -9.13 3.97
C LEU A 42 -0.12 -9.82 5.15
N ARG A 43 0.56 -10.77 5.80
CA ARG A 43 0.03 -11.57 6.91
C ARG A 43 0.37 -11.01 8.29
N THR A 44 1.01 -9.84 8.34
CA THR A 44 1.48 -9.23 9.59
C THR A 44 0.51 -8.14 10.04
N LYS A 45 0.51 -7.85 11.35
CA LYS A 45 -0.24 -6.70 11.90
C LYS A 45 0.21 -5.33 11.36
N TYR A 46 1.34 -5.29 10.64
CA TYR A 46 1.93 -4.09 10.07
C TYR A 46 1.47 -3.79 8.65
N PHE A 47 0.74 -4.71 8.00
CA PHE A 47 0.21 -4.46 6.66
C PHE A 47 -0.61 -3.16 6.55
N PRO A 48 -1.47 -2.79 7.53
CA PRO A 48 -2.17 -1.52 7.51
C PRO A 48 -1.23 -0.30 7.45
N LEU A 49 -0.06 -0.35 8.11
CA LEU A 49 0.92 0.72 8.06
C LEU A 49 1.57 0.82 6.68
N VAL A 50 1.82 -0.31 6.01
CA VAL A 50 2.32 -0.33 4.63
C VAL A 50 1.30 0.30 3.68
N LYS A 51 0.02 -0.07 3.81
CA LYS A 51 -1.07 0.56 3.04
C LYS A 51 -1.12 2.07 3.28
N GLN A 52 -1.03 2.49 4.55
CA GLN A 52 -1.03 3.92 4.89
C GLN A 52 0.14 4.67 4.26
N GLN A 53 1.35 4.11 4.30
CA GLN A 53 2.52 4.74 3.69
C GLN A 53 2.37 4.86 2.16
N LEU A 54 1.83 3.84 1.50
CA LEU A 54 1.54 3.88 0.06
C LEU A 54 0.50 4.95 -0.30
N MET A 55 -0.53 5.13 0.54
CA MET A 55 -1.51 6.21 0.36
C MET A 55 -0.86 7.59 0.51
N ASN A 56 -0.09 7.79 1.59
CA ASN A 56 0.58 9.07 1.88
C ASN A 56 1.60 9.47 0.80
N THR A 57 2.19 8.49 0.12
CA THR A 57 3.18 8.72 -0.93
C THR A 57 2.58 8.69 -2.34
N HIS A 58 1.26 8.52 -2.48
CA HIS A 58 0.54 8.36 -3.75
C HIS A 58 1.03 7.19 -4.61
N ARG A 59 1.57 6.15 -3.97
CA ARG A 59 2.15 4.96 -4.63
C ARG A 59 1.23 3.75 -4.57
N MET A 60 -0.05 3.96 -4.28
CA MET A 60 -1.05 2.89 -4.11
C MET A 60 -1.13 1.93 -5.31
N LYS A 61 -0.90 2.46 -6.52
CA LYS A 61 -0.84 1.69 -7.76
C LYS A 61 0.17 0.53 -7.68
N GLU A 62 1.30 0.70 -7.01
CA GLU A 62 2.33 -0.35 -6.92
C GLU A 62 1.84 -1.60 -6.18
N LEU A 63 0.98 -1.42 -5.18
CA LEU A 63 0.39 -2.52 -4.44
C LEU A 63 -0.78 -3.17 -5.21
N VAL A 64 -1.57 -2.36 -5.92
CA VAL A 64 -2.58 -2.88 -6.86
C VAL A 64 -1.92 -3.73 -7.95
N ASP A 65 -0.89 -3.21 -8.60
CA ASP A 65 -0.12 -3.92 -9.63
C ASP A 65 0.48 -5.21 -9.06
N TYR A 66 0.98 -5.20 -7.82
CA TYR A 66 1.46 -6.41 -7.14
C TYR A 66 0.35 -7.48 -7.03
N PHE A 67 -0.84 -7.12 -6.57
CA PHE A 67 -1.96 -8.06 -6.43
C PHE A 67 -2.45 -8.59 -7.79
N VAL A 68 -2.55 -7.73 -8.79
CA VAL A 68 -2.91 -8.12 -10.16
C VAL A 68 -1.89 -9.11 -10.72
N ASN A 69 -0.59 -8.84 -10.57
CA ASN A 69 0.49 -9.74 -11.00
C ASN A 69 0.50 -11.08 -10.26
N LYS A 70 -0.06 -11.14 -9.05
CA LYS A 70 -0.26 -12.37 -8.26
C LYS A 70 -1.62 -13.04 -8.54
N ASN A 71 -2.40 -12.52 -9.48
CA ASN A 71 -3.75 -12.97 -9.80
C ASN A 71 -4.74 -12.88 -8.59
N CYS A 72 -4.46 -11.98 -7.63
CA CYS A 72 -5.31 -11.69 -6.48
C CYS A 72 -6.21 -10.47 -6.80
N ILE A 73 -7.12 -10.63 -7.76
CA ILE A 73 -7.97 -9.55 -8.28
C ILE A 73 -8.95 -9.03 -7.23
N ASP A 74 -9.46 -9.90 -6.36
CA ASP A 74 -10.37 -9.51 -5.28
C ASP A 74 -9.67 -8.59 -4.27
N ASP A 75 -8.44 -8.91 -3.89
CA ASP A 75 -7.61 -8.05 -3.02
C ASP A 75 -7.30 -6.71 -3.68
N ALA A 76 -6.97 -6.70 -4.97
CA ALA A 76 -6.75 -5.48 -5.74
C ALA A 76 -8.00 -4.59 -5.76
N THR A 77 -9.17 -5.20 -5.97
CA THR A 77 -10.46 -4.51 -6.01
C THR A 77 -10.83 -3.92 -4.65
N ALA A 78 -10.71 -4.72 -3.59
CA ALA A 78 -10.96 -4.26 -2.22
C ALA A 78 -10.03 -3.10 -1.83
N LEU A 79 -8.77 -3.15 -2.26
CA LEU A 79 -7.80 -2.08 -2.04
C LEU A 79 -8.15 -0.78 -2.75
N ILE A 80 -8.64 -0.86 -3.99
CA ILE A 80 -9.12 0.30 -4.75
C ILE A 80 -10.36 0.90 -4.08
N GLN A 81 -11.30 0.07 -3.64
CA GLN A 81 -12.49 0.52 -2.93
C GLN A 81 -12.13 1.23 -1.62
N GLU A 82 -11.25 0.64 -0.80
CA GLU A 82 -10.77 1.26 0.44
C GLU A 82 -10.10 2.63 0.16
N TYR A 83 -9.30 2.71 -0.90
CA TYR A 83 -8.67 3.97 -1.30
C TYR A 83 -9.71 5.01 -1.74
N GLN A 84 -10.71 4.60 -2.52
CA GLN A 84 -11.80 5.47 -2.96
C GLN A 84 -12.70 5.93 -1.81
N GLU A 85 -12.93 5.11 -0.79
CA GLU A 85 -13.67 5.53 0.40
C GLU A 85 -12.87 6.57 1.20
N LYS A 86 -11.58 6.33 1.40
CA LYS A 86 -10.69 7.26 2.12
C LYS A 86 -10.47 8.57 1.37
N CYS A 87 -10.34 8.52 0.05
CA CYS A 87 -10.16 9.69 -0.80
C CYS A 87 -11.48 10.34 -1.25
N GLY A 88 -12.57 9.61 -1.33
CA GLY A 88 -13.92 10.11 -1.65
C GLY A 88 -14.46 11.05 -0.57
N ASN A 89 -13.95 10.92 0.65
CA ASN A 89 -14.15 11.88 1.73
C ASN A 89 -13.28 13.14 1.60
N LEU A 90 -12.26 13.14 0.74
CA LEU A 90 -11.48 14.33 0.35
C LEU A 90 -12.18 15.04 -0.82
N THR A 91 -13.46 15.34 -0.65
CA THR A 91 -14.17 16.19 -1.60
C THR A 91 -13.69 17.64 -1.41
N LEU A 92 -13.00 18.13 -2.46
CA LEU A 92 -12.97 19.53 -2.87
C LEU A 92 -12.05 20.48 -2.08
N VAL A 93 -10.73 20.30 -2.26
CA VAL A 93 -9.58 21.24 -2.15
C VAL A 93 -8.42 20.29 -1.78
N ASP A 94 -7.67 19.75 -2.73
CA ASP A 94 -6.62 20.52 -3.37
C ASP A 94 -6.12 19.76 -4.62
N LYS A 95 -5.55 20.52 -5.54
CA LYS A 95 -5.19 20.14 -6.91
C LYS A 95 -4.16 19.01 -6.97
N SER A 96 -4.51 17.90 -7.63
CA SER A 96 -3.57 17.18 -8.51
C SER A 96 -4.35 16.41 -9.57
N SER A 97 -4.49 17.06 -10.73
CA SER A 97 -5.26 16.60 -11.89
C SER A 97 -4.62 15.42 -12.64
N ASP A 98 -3.47 14.93 -12.20
CA ASP A 98 -2.64 13.99 -12.99
C ASP A 98 -2.84 12.52 -12.60
N ILE A 99 -3.38 12.24 -11.41
CA ILE A 99 -3.67 10.85 -10.98
C ILE A 99 -4.96 10.32 -11.61
N LEU A 100 -5.94 11.20 -11.87
CA LEU A 100 -7.25 10.80 -12.38
C LEU A 100 -7.24 10.31 -13.84
N LYS A 101 -6.26 10.76 -14.65
CA LYS A 101 -6.13 10.38 -16.07
C LYS A 101 -5.62 8.95 -16.30
N VAL A 102 -5.00 8.33 -15.30
CA VAL A 102 -4.53 6.94 -15.40
C VAL A 102 -5.68 5.94 -15.26
N CYS A 103 -6.81 6.33 -14.68
CA CYS A 103 -7.90 5.40 -14.35
C CYS A 103 -9.01 5.29 -15.42
N THR A 104 -8.98 6.05 -16.51
CA THR A 104 -10.10 6.09 -17.48
C THR A 104 -9.81 5.56 -18.87
N ASN A 105 -8.60 5.06 -19.16
CA ASN A 105 -8.29 4.52 -20.48
C ASN A 105 -8.00 3.01 -20.38
N GLY A 106 -9.05 2.20 -20.51
CA GLY A 106 -8.92 0.75 -20.70
C GLY A 106 -8.43 0.42 -22.12
N PRO A 107 -7.56 -0.57 -22.31
CA PRO A 107 -7.37 -1.19 -23.61
C PRO A 107 -8.38 -2.33 -23.80
N GLU A 108 -8.94 -2.38 -25.00
CA GLU A 108 -9.87 -3.38 -25.51
C GLU A 108 -9.29 -4.81 -25.50
N GLU A 109 -10.24 -5.73 -25.52
CA GLU A 109 -10.21 -7.20 -25.41
C GLU A 109 -9.00 -7.97 -25.99
N THR A 110 -8.61 -9.06 -25.29
CA THR A 110 -8.69 -10.49 -25.72
C THR A 110 -7.48 -11.31 -25.26
N GLY A 111 -7.75 -12.50 -24.69
CA GLY A 111 -6.76 -13.60 -24.62
C GLY A 111 -6.70 -14.34 -23.29
N LYS A 112 -7.23 -15.58 -23.28
CA LYS A 112 -7.16 -16.58 -22.19
C LYS A 112 -5.71 -17.00 -21.90
N LEU A 113 -5.38 -17.37 -20.65
CA LEU A 113 -5.03 -18.75 -20.21
C LEU A 113 -4.20 -18.78 -18.90
N GLU A 114 -4.49 -19.87 -18.17
CA GLU A 114 -3.63 -20.61 -17.22
C GLU A 114 -3.47 -20.07 -15.79
N GLN A 115 -4.22 -20.74 -14.91
CA GLN A 115 -4.10 -20.72 -13.46
C GLN A 115 -2.77 -21.37 -13.04
N SER A 116 -2.00 -20.68 -12.21
CA SER A 116 -1.08 -21.34 -11.29
C SER A 116 -1.14 -20.67 -9.93
N SER A 117 -1.56 -21.49 -8.98
CA SER A 117 -1.94 -21.15 -7.62
C SER A 117 -0.72 -20.73 -6.79
N ILE A 118 -0.65 -19.44 -6.48
CA ILE A 118 -0.34 -19.01 -5.12
C ILE A 118 -1.53 -18.16 -4.70
N ARG A 119 -2.48 -18.80 -4.02
CA ARG A 119 -3.55 -18.08 -3.35
C ARG A 119 -2.90 -17.17 -2.31
N CYS A 120 -3.13 -15.87 -2.44
CA CYS A 120 -3.46 -15.06 -1.27
C CYS A 120 -4.49 -15.88 -0.45
#